data_AF-A0A930B951-F1
#
_entry.id   AF-A0A930B951-F1
#
_cell.length_a   1.000
_cell.length_b   1.000
_cell.length_c   1.000
_cell.angle_alpha   90.00
_cell.angle_beta   90.00
_cell.angle_gamma   90.00
#
_symmetry.space_group_name_H-M   'P 1'
#
loop_
_entity.id
_entity.type
_entity.pdbx_description
1 polymer ?
#
loop_
_entity_poly.entity_id
_entity_poly.type
_entity_poly.pdbx_seq_one_letter_code
_entity_poly.pdbx_strand_id
1 'polypeptide(L)' 'MKAYLLISRLRIHNANAMSSTLTIGVPAMTAWLGAVHALERKLGERREPALE' A
#
# COMPACT_ATOMS: atom_id res chain seq x y z
N MET A 1 -11.52 -15.89 -12.73
CA MET A 1 -10.16 -16.28 -12.31
C MET A 1 -9.67 -15.29 -11.27
N LYS A 2 -9.01 -15.74 -10.19
CA LYS A 2 -8.39 -14.83 -9.21
C LYS A 2 -6.96 -14.53 -9.64
N ALA A 3 -6.60 -13.25 -9.73
CA ALA A 3 -5.23 -12.80 -9.98
C ALA A 3 -4.60 -12.42 -8.64
N TYR A 4 -3.34 -12.82 -8.42
CA TYR A 4 -2.60 -12.52 -7.20
C TYR A 4 -1.37 -11.69 -7.54
N LEU A 5 -1.18 -10.57 -6.82
CA LEU A 5 -0.02 -9.70 -6.97
C LEU A 5 0.90 -9.87 -5.76
N LEU A 6 2.12 -10.36 -5.99
CA LEU A 6 3.15 -10.49 -4.96
C LEU A 6 4.19 -9.38 -5.09
N ILE A 7 4.31 -8.54 -4.07
CA ILE A 7 5.39 -7.56 -3.95
C ILE A 7 6.43 -8.11 -2.97
N SER A 8 7.54 -8.61 -3.49
CA SER A 8 8.57 -9.28 -2.68
C SER A 8 9.70 -8.32 -2.27
N ARG A 9 10.30 -8.58 -1.09
CA ARG A 9 11.49 -7.87 -0.57
C ARG A 9 11.34 -6.34 -0.51
N LEU A 10 10.15 -5.86 -0.14
CA LEU A 10 9.89 -4.44 0.03
C LEU A 10 10.73 -3.89 1.20
N ARG A 11 11.62 -2.95 0.91
CA ARG A 11 12.41 -2.23 1.92
C ARG A 11 11.79 -0.87 2.15
N ILE A 12 11.32 -0.62 3.37
CA ILE A 12 10.72 0.65 3.76
C ILE A 12 11.67 1.33 4.74
N HIS A 13 12.16 2.51 4.35
CA HIS A 13 13.05 3.33 5.17
C HIS A 13 12.25 4.39 5.90
N ASN A 14 12.58 4.64 7.17
CA ASN A 14 11.97 5.67 8.00
C ASN A 14 10.43 5.57 8.09
N ALA A 15 9.90 4.34 8.16
CA ALA A 15 8.49 4.12 8.45
C ALA A 15 8.18 4.53 9.89
N ASN A 16 6.96 5.03 10.13
CA ASN A 16 6.51 5.29 11.49
C ASN A 16 6.45 3.98 12.30
N ALA A 17 7.20 3.92 13.39
CA ALA A 17 7.22 2.79 14.32
C ALA A 17 6.12 2.89 15.39
N MET A 18 5.57 4.07 15.65
CA MET A 18 4.47 4.25 16.60
C MET A 18 3.14 3.95 15.89
N SER A 19 2.61 2.74 16.11
CA SER A 19 1.36 2.28 15.49
C SER A 19 0.12 2.84 16.19
N SER A 20 0.22 3.07 17.50
CA SER A 20 -0.84 3.68 18.33
C SER A 20 -0.20 4.37 19.55
N THR A 21 -1.01 5.02 20.37
CA THR A 21 -0.55 5.65 21.63
C THR A 21 0.13 4.67 22.58
N LEU A 22 -0.18 3.36 22.49
CA LEU A 22 0.32 2.34 23.41
C LEU A 22 1.26 1.31 22.74
N THR A 23 1.37 1.30 21.41
CA THR A 23 2.13 0.28 20.67
C THR A 23 3.21 0.90 19.79
N ILE A 24 4.45 0.49 20.01
CA ILE A 24 5.64 0.91 19.25
C ILE A 24 6.32 -0.34 18.68
N GLY A 25 6.70 -0.30 17.41
CA GLY A 25 7.41 -1.36 16.71
C GLY A 25 7.02 -1.38 15.23
N VAL A 26 5.90 -2.02 14.92
CA VAL A 26 5.41 -2.13 13.53
C VAL A 26 4.53 -0.92 13.15
N PRO A 27 4.46 -0.55 11.87
CA PRO A 27 3.49 0.44 11.40
C PRO A 27 2.05 0.00 11.68
N ALA A 28 1.14 0.96 11.83
CA ALA A 28 -0.29 0.66 11.99
C ALA A 28 -0.83 -0.17 10.81
N MET A 29 -1.77 -1.09 11.07
CA MET A 29 -2.38 -1.91 10.01
C MET A 29 -3.06 -1.05 8.92
N THR A 30 -3.59 0.11 9.31
CA THR A 30 -4.17 1.10 8.40
C THR A 30 -3.14 1.69 7.43
N ALA A 31 -1.85 1.76 7.79
CA ALA A 31 -0.81 2.22 6.89
C ALA A 31 -0.61 1.25 5.72
N TRP A 32 -0.67 -0.07 5.97
CA TRP A 32 -0.59 -1.10 4.93
C TRP A 32 -1.82 -1.09 4.02
N LEU A 33 -3.03 -0.99 4.60
CA LEU A 33 -4.27 -0.87 3.82
C LEU A 33 -4.27 0.42 2.99
N GLY A 34 -3.82 1.54 3.56
CA GLY A 34 -3.67 2.81 2.87
C GLY A 34 -2.67 2.72 1.72
N ALA A 35 -1.56 1.98 1.88
CA ALA A 35 -0.61 1.75 0.79
C ALA A 35 -1.23 0.99 -0.39
N VAL A 36 -2.02 -0.06 -0.13
CA VAL A 36 -2.74 -0.81 -1.17
C VAL A 36 -3.83 0.04 -1.83
N HIS A 37 -4.60 0.79 -1.05
CA HIS A 37 -5.63 1.68 -1.59
C HIS A 37 -5.05 2.82 -2.44
N ALA A 38 -3.93 3.41 -2.02
CA ALA A 38 -3.23 4.41 -2.82
C ALA A 38 -2.66 3.81 -4.11
N LEU A 39 -2.17 2.57 -4.07
CA LEU A 39 -1.71 1.83 -5.25
C LEU A 39 -2.85 1.63 -6.25
N GLU A 40 -4.01 1.18 -5.79
CA GLU A 40 -5.22 1.00 -6.61
C GLU A 40 -5.61 2.31 -7.32
N ARG A 41 -5.71 3.41 -6.58
CA ARG A 41 -6.07 4.73 -7.13
C ARG A 41 -5.09 5.20 -8.20
N LYS A 42 -3.79 5.10 -7.92
CA LYS A 42 -2.73 5.49 -8.87
C LYS A 42 -2.74 4.65 -10.15
N LEU A 43 -3.10 3.37 -10.06
CA LEU A 43 -3.26 2.51 -11.23
C LEU A 43 -4.53 2.86 -12.01
N GLY A 44 -5.62 3.21 -11.33
CA GLY A 44 -6.84 3.72 -11.96
C GLY A 44 -6.63 5.04 -12.70
N GLU A 45 -5.88 5.97 -12.11
CA GLU A 45 -5.50 7.26 -12.73
C GLU A 45 -4.57 7.09 -13.94
N ARG A 46 -3.71 6.05 -13.95
CA ARG A 46 -2.79 5.74 -15.06
C ARG A 46 -3.41 4.91 -16.17
N ARG A 47 -4.64 4.43 -15.99
CA ARG A 47 -5.36 3.82 -17.08
C ARG A 47 -5.65 4.95 -18.07
N GLU A 48 -4.80 5.08 -19.10
CA GLU A 48 -5.11 5.85 -20.30
C GLU A 48 -6.59 5.56 -20.62
N PRO A 49 -7.44 6.57 -20.87
CA PRO A 49 -8.79 6.29 -21.36
C PRO A 49 -8.61 5.32 -22.51
N ALA A 50 -9.20 4.12 -22.37
CA ALA A 50 -9.08 3.08 -23.37
C ALA A 50 -9.39 3.75 -24.71
N LEU A 51 -8.39 3.82 -25.60
CA LEU A 51 -8.53 4.39 -26.92
C LEU A 51 -9.75 3.72 -27.55
N GLU A 52 -10.84 4.47 -27.71
CA GLU A 52 -11.94 4.13 -28.60
C GLU A 52 -11.47 4.25 -30.06
#